data_AF-A0A449BIF2-F1
#
_entry.id   AF-A0A449BIF2-F1
#
_cell.length_a   1.000
_cell.length_b   1.000
_cell.length_c   1.000
_cell.angle_alpha   90.00
_cell.angle_beta   90.00
_cell.angle_gamma   90.00
#
_symmetry.space_group_name_H-M   'P 1'
#
loop_
_entity.id
_entity.type
_entity.pdbx_description
1 polymer ?
#
loop_
_entity_poly.entity_id
_entity_poly.type
_entity_poly.pdbx_seq_one_letter_code
_entity_poly.pdbx_strand_id
1 'polypeptide(L)'
;MKTYIKLLFRTLKSQLTRMLVIASIIAVGVALSTGLGSLPAQLEESFNDYYKEVNFPDLIIKAKTQTGISEADINTITSLPFVESFDTLIEMDMADGFRIYMMDPILQHTNKLKLLQGRYPRSNTEVLVEKSTKWIKAYEVEDEITYQGQTLTVVGIVENPLLIFQEEIPSNLDGKALETVIYFDTNYRTLPITTDLYIKFNIKESNFSVAYMNKVEAHVNEIKTIISTDLAYLTKNEMITHVAVDANIEKMEVISAIFPVFFTIVIIIVSLTTMTRMIEDDRLIAGSFLSLGYSLAKIQFRYYFVAILAGFIGAFIGITLGYETLAKLIYNAFNQLVVMPPLTDTVHVGFGIIISAVLLVAMLITIALISHQLFKEKPANLLKYKSPKPGSKLFLERIPFIWKHLKFKYKSTLRNIFRYPTHFFMTVFSIMGATILVFAGFGLFDNTQVIEDGSSSSIELIALIVLLSAAALSILVTFNLTNMNIEERKREIATLKVLGYTKLEVSGYIFREIFIISLLGILIGLPLGYVFLGYALDYIVYGTVENVTIQTWILTPILSVIFIIITDILLFGKINKIDMNASLKSNE
;
A
#
# COMPACT_ATOMS: atom_id res chain seq x y z
N MET A 1 -24.64 -8.27 38.84
CA MET A 1 -23.89 -7.54 37.78
C MET A 1 -22.55 -6.98 38.25
N LYS A 2 -22.45 -6.25 39.38
CA LYS A 2 -21.21 -5.58 39.82
C LYS A 2 -19.97 -6.50 39.93
N THR A 3 -20.12 -7.74 40.40
CA THR A 3 -18.99 -8.69 40.57
C THR A 3 -18.46 -9.22 39.23
N TYR A 4 -19.34 -9.53 38.27
CA TYR A 4 -18.95 -10.04 36.96
C TYR A 4 -18.20 -8.98 36.13
N ILE A 5 -18.63 -7.72 36.22
CA ILE A 5 -17.94 -6.59 35.58
C ILE A 5 -16.55 -6.39 36.19
N LYS A 6 -16.42 -6.42 37.52
CA LYS A 6 -15.10 -6.38 38.18
C LYS A 6 -14.19 -7.54 37.73
N LEU A 7 -14.76 -8.72 37.53
CA LEU A 7 -14.02 -9.87 37.00
C LEU A 7 -13.54 -9.62 35.57
N LEU A 8 -14.41 -9.11 34.68
CA LEU A 8 -14.05 -8.75 33.30
C LEU A 8 -12.87 -7.77 33.26
N PHE A 9 -12.91 -6.69 34.06
CA PHE A 9 -11.81 -5.73 34.14
C PHE A 9 -10.52 -6.35 34.71
N ARG A 10 -10.63 -7.26 35.68
CA ARG A 10 -9.46 -7.99 36.21
C ARG A 10 -8.84 -8.89 35.13
N THR A 11 -9.66 -9.61 34.36
CA THR A 11 -9.19 -10.43 33.23
C THR A 11 -8.56 -9.56 32.14
N LEU A 12 -9.15 -8.40 31.85
CA LEU A 12 -8.59 -7.44 30.90
C LEU A 12 -7.21 -6.95 31.36
N LYS A 13 -7.07 -6.62 32.65
CA LYS A 13 -5.78 -6.20 33.23
C LYS A 13 -4.72 -7.29 33.16
N SER A 14 -5.09 -8.56 33.38
CA SER A 14 -4.15 -9.68 33.24
C SER A 14 -3.76 -9.98 31.80
N GLN A 15 -4.66 -9.74 30.83
CA GLN A 15 -4.45 -10.04 29.41
C GLN A 15 -4.08 -8.79 28.59
N LEU A 16 -3.81 -7.65 29.24
CA LEU A 16 -3.61 -6.35 28.59
C LEU A 16 -2.49 -6.39 27.54
N THR A 17 -1.36 -7.03 27.86
CA THR A 17 -0.23 -7.14 26.92
C THR A 17 -0.64 -7.86 25.64
N ARG A 18 -1.44 -8.94 25.73
CA ARG A 18 -1.88 -9.68 24.54
C ARG A 18 -2.88 -8.87 23.72
N MET A 19 -3.80 -8.20 24.40
CA MET A 19 -4.78 -7.33 23.77
C MET A 19 -4.11 -6.19 23.00
N LEU A 20 -3.10 -5.53 23.59
CA LEU A 20 -2.35 -4.46 22.94
C LEU A 20 -1.58 -4.97 21.72
N VAL A 21 -0.94 -6.14 21.82
CA VAL A 21 -0.23 -6.74 20.68
C VAL A 21 -1.18 -7.06 19.53
N ILE A 22 -2.33 -7.68 19.80
CA ILE A 22 -3.36 -7.94 18.78
C ILE A 22 -3.84 -6.62 18.16
N ALA A 23 -4.15 -5.62 19.00
CA ALA A 23 -4.59 -4.32 18.52
C ALA A 23 -3.53 -3.63 17.63
N SER A 24 -2.24 -3.70 17.99
CA SER A 24 -1.14 -3.18 17.17
C SER A 24 -1.02 -3.90 15.83
N ILE A 25 -1.15 -5.23 15.81
CA ILE A 25 -1.09 -6.03 14.57
C ILE A 25 -2.24 -5.65 13.64
N ILE A 26 -3.46 -5.54 14.18
CA ILE A 26 -4.64 -5.09 13.43
C ILE A 26 -4.44 -3.65 12.94
N ALA A 27 -3.93 -2.75 13.78
CA ALA A 27 -3.70 -1.36 13.42
C ALA A 27 -2.75 -1.21 12.23
N VAL A 28 -1.61 -1.93 12.22
CA VAL A 28 -0.65 -1.86 11.10
C VAL A 28 -1.29 -2.35 9.80
N GLY A 29 -2.00 -3.48 9.83
CA GLY A 29 -2.64 -4.01 8.63
C GLY A 29 -3.78 -3.14 8.11
N VAL A 30 -4.65 -2.67 8.99
CA VAL A 30 -5.78 -1.81 8.64
C VAL A 30 -5.28 -0.44 8.18
N ALA A 31 -4.19 0.09 8.75
CA ALA A 31 -3.56 1.32 8.28
C ALA A 31 -3.05 1.18 6.86
N LEU A 32 -2.27 0.13 6.57
CA LEU A 32 -1.80 -0.13 5.21
C LEU A 32 -2.98 -0.27 4.23
N SER A 33 -4.01 -1.02 4.64
CA SER A 33 -5.18 -1.29 3.79
C SER A 33 -6.00 -0.03 3.51
N THR A 34 -6.25 0.79 4.53
CA THR A 34 -7.01 2.04 4.37
C THR A 34 -6.18 3.08 3.62
N GLY A 35 -4.89 3.18 3.94
CA GLY A 35 -3.96 4.11 3.29
C GLY A 35 -3.82 3.83 1.80
N LEU A 36 -3.40 2.61 1.43
CA LEU A 36 -3.26 2.24 0.02
C LEU A 36 -4.61 2.14 -0.69
N GLY A 37 -5.60 1.48 -0.08
CA GLY A 37 -6.88 1.15 -0.72
C GLY A 37 -7.83 2.33 -0.94
N SER A 38 -7.62 3.46 -0.27
CA SER A 38 -8.47 4.64 -0.45
C SER A 38 -7.94 5.61 -1.52
N LEU A 39 -6.68 5.47 -1.91
CA LEU A 39 -6.01 6.42 -2.79
C LEU A 39 -6.47 6.39 -4.25
N PRO A 40 -6.64 5.23 -4.90
CA PRO A 40 -7.06 5.21 -6.31
C PRO A 40 -8.37 5.98 -6.53
N ALA A 41 -9.38 5.70 -5.69
CA ALA A 41 -10.66 6.40 -5.73
C ALA A 41 -10.55 7.90 -5.41
N GLN A 42 -9.71 8.29 -4.44
CA GLN A 42 -9.48 9.70 -4.13
C GLN A 42 -8.80 10.44 -5.29
N LEU A 43 -7.82 9.81 -5.93
CA LEU A 43 -7.12 10.38 -7.08
C LEU A 43 -8.06 10.53 -8.27
N GLU A 44 -8.82 9.50 -8.61
CA GLU A 44 -9.82 9.54 -9.68
C GLU A 44 -10.82 10.69 -9.45
N GLU A 45 -11.34 10.83 -8.24
CA GLU A 45 -12.27 11.91 -7.88
C GLU A 45 -11.61 13.29 -7.96
N SER A 46 -10.38 13.43 -7.46
CA SER A 46 -9.62 14.69 -7.49
C SER A 46 -9.29 15.11 -8.92
N PHE A 47 -8.87 14.18 -9.79
CA PHE A 47 -8.64 14.48 -11.20
C PHE A 47 -9.94 14.74 -11.96
N ASN A 48 -11.03 14.07 -11.62
CA ASN A 48 -12.33 14.31 -12.22
C ASN A 48 -12.84 15.73 -11.92
N ASP A 49 -12.64 16.22 -10.70
CA ASP A 49 -13.00 17.59 -10.31
C ASP A 49 -12.05 18.61 -10.93
N TYR A 50 -10.75 18.30 -10.97
CA TYR A 50 -9.76 19.11 -11.69
C TYR A 50 -10.08 19.26 -13.17
N TYR A 51 -10.42 18.16 -13.86
CA TYR A 51 -10.80 18.17 -15.27
C TYR A 51 -12.07 18.98 -15.54
N LYS A 52 -13.01 19.04 -14.58
CA LYS A 52 -14.17 19.93 -14.67
C LYS A 52 -13.79 21.39 -14.49
N GLU A 53 -12.91 21.70 -13.52
CA GLU A 53 -12.45 23.07 -13.23
C GLU A 53 -11.76 23.71 -14.45
N VAL A 54 -10.84 22.97 -15.08
CA VAL A 54 -10.06 23.46 -16.23
C VAL A 54 -10.76 23.27 -17.57
N ASN A 55 -11.97 22.69 -17.55
CA ASN A 55 -12.72 22.25 -18.73
C ASN A 55 -11.84 21.43 -19.70
N PHE A 56 -11.24 20.34 -19.18
CA PHE A 56 -10.31 19.50 -19.92
C PHE A 56 -10.98 18.90 -21.17
N PRO A 57 -10.30 18.94 -22.34
CA PRO A 57 -10.90 18.54 -23.61
C PRO A 57 -11.19 17.03 -23.65
N ASP A 58 -12.24 16.68 -24.38
CA ASP A 58 -12.64 15.29 -24.61
C ASP A 58 -12.04 14.73 -25.89
N LEU A 59 -11.80 15.63 -26.85
CA LEU A 59 -11.22 15.34 -28.14
C LEU A 59 -10.29 16.49 -28.54
N ILE A 60 -9.09 16.13 -28.97
CA ILE A 60 -8.17 17.03 -29.67
C ILE A 60 -8.06 16.53 -31.11
N ILE A 61 -8.47 17.34 -32.07
CA ILE A 61 -8.29 17.04 -33.49
C ILE A 61 -7.03 17.77 -33.94
N LYS A 62 -6.05 17.04 -34.48
CA LYS A 62 -4.81 17.61 -35.02
C LYS A 62 -4.75 17.47 -36.55
N ALA A 63 -4.30 18.52 -37.22
CA ALA A 63 -3.98 18.50 -38.64
C ALA A 63 -2.76 17.60 -38.89
N LYS A 64 -2.85 16.75 -39.92
CA LYS A 64 -1.71 15.96 -40.42
C LYS A 64 -0.93 16.69 -41.51
N THR A 65 -1.52 17.74 -42.08
CA THR A 65 -0.98 18.50 -43.21
C THR A 65 -0.56 19.90 -42.79
N GLN A 66 0.38 20.46 -43.53
CA GLN A 66 0.89 21.83 -43.31
C GLN A 66 -0.16 22.92 -43.60
N THR A 67 -1.29 22.57 -44.20
CA THR A 67 -2.41 23.48 -44.49
C THR A 67 -3.31 23.72 -43.27
N GLY A 68 -3.15 22.95 -42.19
CA GLY A 68 -4.02 23.02 -41.04
C GLY A 68 -5.41 22.42 -41.29
N ILE A 69 -6.30 22.61 -40.32
CA ILE A 69 -7.72 22.25 -40.37
C ILE A 69 -8.49 23.34 -41.12
N SER A 70 -9.36 22.95 -42.05
CA SER A 70 -10.13 23.91 -42.83
C SER A 70 -11.22 24.59 -41.98
N GLU A 71 -11.48 25.88 -42.20
CA GLU A 71 -12.56 26.60 -41.49
C GLU A 71 -13.94 25.97 -41.73
N ALA A 72 -14.16 25.37 -42.90
CA ALA A 72 -15.39 24.64 -43.21
C ALA A 72 -15.57 23.40 -42.31
N ASP A 73 -14.50 22.64 -42.09
CA ASP A 73 -14.51 21.47 -41.20
C ASP A 73 -14.71 21.91 -39.74
N ILE A 74 -14.00 22.97 -39.30
CA ILE A 74 -14.16 23.53 -37.95
C ILE A 74 -15.61 23.95 -37.72
N ASN A 75 -16.22 24.72 -38.61
CA ASN A 75 -17.61 25.17 -38.49
C ASN A 75 -18.59 23.98 -38.50
N THR A 76 -18.32 22.96 -39.32
CA THR A 76 -19.15 21.76 -39.36
C THR A 76 -19.12 21.02 -38.02
N ILE A 77 -17.92 20.77 -37.47
CA ILE A 77 -17.76 20.07 -36.19
C ILE A 77 -18.40 20.86 -35.04
N THR A 78 -18.09 22.15 -34.97
CA THR A 78 -18.50 23.01 -33.84
C THR A 78 -20.00 23.29 -33.82
N SER A 79 -20.69 23.11 -34.96
CA SER A 79 -22.15 23.20 -35.06
C SER A 79 -22.90 21.95 -34.57
N LEU A 80 -22.20 20.85 -34.26
CA LEU A 80 -22.82 19.61 -33.83
C LEU A 80 -23.47 19.77 -32.44
N PRO A 81 -24.66 19.19 -32.21
CA PRO A 81 -25.47 19.47 -31.01
C PRO A 81 -24.86 18.95 -29.70
N PHE A 82 -23.92 18.01 -29.80
CA PHE A 82 -23.22 17.44 -28.64
C PHE A 82 -21.93 18.18 -28.28
N VAL A 83 -21.50 19.17 -29.07
CA VAL A 83 -20.36 20.04 -28.75
C VAL A 83 -20.82 21.14 -27.80
N GLU A 84 -20.21 21.19 -26.62
CA GLU A 84 -20.52 22.20 -25.59
C GLU A 84 -19.65 23.45 -25.74
N SER A 85 -18.34 23.26 -25.93
CA SER A 85 -17.38 24.33 -26.12
C SER A 85 -16.18 23.84 -26.95
N PHE A 86 -15.51 24.76 -27.62
CA PHE A 86 -14.34 24.46 -28.43
C PHE A 86 -13.35 25.62 -28.42
N ASP A 87 -12.08 25.34 -28.71
CA ASP A 87 -11.08 26.34 -29.01
C ASP A 87 -10.17 25.87 -30.16
N THR A 88 -9.77 26.82 -31.00
CA THR A 88 -8.80 26.62 -32.07
C THR A 88 -7.44 27.11 -31.62
N LEU A 89 -6.38 26.35 -31.91
CA LEU A 89 -5.02 26.77 -31.59
C LEU A 89 -4.02 26.37 -32.67
N ILE A 90 -2.83 26.98 -32.55
CA ILE A 90 -1.66 26.63 -33.34
C ILE A 90 -0.61 26.06 -32.41
N GLU A 91 -0.24 24.80 -32.62
CA GLU A 91 0.87 24.11 -31.98
C GLU A 91 1.97 23.91 -33.03
N MET A 92 3.17 24.41 -32.73
CA MET A 92 4.33 24.25 -33.60
C MET A 92 5.56 23.90 -32.78
N ASP A 93 6.24 22.84 -33.19
CA ASP A 93 7.54 22.47 -32.63
C ASP A 93 8.65 22.97 -33.55
N MET A 94 9.65 23.57 -32.95
CA MET A 94 10.81 24.14 -33.63
C MET A 94 12.04 23.28 -33.37
N ALA A 95 13.07 23.46 -34.19
CA ALA A 95 14.41 23.02 -33.84
C ALA A 95 14.84 23.65 -32.49
N ASP A 96 15.73 22.97 -31.77
CA ASP A 96 16.24 23.38 -30.44
C ASP A 96 15.25 23.21 -29.26
N GLY A 97 14.24 22.35 -29.38
CA GLY A 97 13.40 21.92 -28.24
C GLY A 97 12.33 22.93 -27.82
N PHE A 98 11.97 23.89 -28.68
CA PHE A 98 10.89 24.84 -28.40
C PHE A 98 9.54 24.32 -28.91
N ARG A 99 8.52 24.33 -28.06
CA ARG A 99 7.10 24.20 -28.44
C ARG A 99 6.40 25.54 -28.30
N ILE A 100 5.63 25.89 -29.32
CA ILE A 100 4.91 27.15 -29.40
C ILE A 100 3.42 26.87 -29.48
N TYR A 101 2.69 27.47 -28.56
CA TYR A 101 1.24 27.55 -28.59
C TYR A 101 0.83 28.97 -28.98
N MET A 102 -0.01 29.13 -29.99
CA MET A 102 -0.71 30.40 -30.25
C MET A 102 -2.19 30.19 -29.97
N MET A 103 -2.70 30.90 -28.98
CA MET A 103 -4.10 30.85 -28.55
C MET A 103 -4.53 32.21 -27.97
N ASP A 104 -5.82 32.40 -27.74
CA ASP A 104 -6.28 33.50 -26.87
C ASP A 104 -6.31 32.98 -25.42
N PRO A 105 -5.39 33.43 -24.55
CA PRO A 105 -5.32 32.91 -23.19
C PRO A 105 -6.43 33.44 -22.26
N ILE A 106 -7.21 34.44 -22.70
CA ILE A 106 -8.31 35.05 -21.92
C ILE A 106 -9.65 34.44 -22.31
N LEU A 107 -9.90 34.24 -23.60
CA LEU A 107 -11.16 33.71 -24.12
C LEU A 107 -11.20 32.19 -24.23
N GLN A 108 -10.20 31.49 -23.71
CA GLN A 108 -10.12 30.04 -23.76
C GLN A 108 -11.29 29.37 -23.02
N HIS A 109 -12.09 28.57 -23.73
CA HIS A 109 -13.25 27.90 -23.15
C HIS A 109 -12.89 26.51 -22.60
N THR A 110 -11.91 25.84 -23.19
CA THR A 110 -11.41 24.48 -22.93
C THR A 110 -9.92 24.51 -22.58
N ASN A 111 -9.45 23.57 -21.76
CA ASN A 111 -8.05 23.49 -21.31
C ASN A 111 -7.48 24.81 -20.76
N LYS A 112 -8.22 25.47 -19.86
CA LYS A 112 -7.88 26.82 -19.37
C LYS A 112 -6.50 26.85 -18.72
N LEU A 113 -5.62 27.71 -19.23
CA LEU A 113 -4.30 27.93 -18.64
C LEU A 113 -4.42 28.57 -17.25
N LYS A 114 -3.70 28.02 -16.27
CA LYS A 114 -3.63 28.58 -14.92
C LYS A 114 -2.46 29.53 -14.79
N LEU A 115 -2.73 30.83 -14.62
CA LEU A 115 -1.70 31.83 -14.38
C LEU A 115 -1.15 31.69 -12.95
N LEU A 116 0.12 31.30 -12.83
CA LEU A 116 0.79 31.13 -11.54
C LEU A 116 1.43 32.43 -11.06
N GLN A 117 2.09 33.15 -11.97
CA GLN A 117 2.81 34.39 -11.69
C GLN A 117 2.72 35.37 -12.87
N GLY A 118 2.80 36.67 -12.58
CA GLY A 118 2.83 37.71 -13.62
C GLY A 118 1.45 38.10 -14.14
N ARG A 119 1.34 38.31 -15.46
CA ARG A 119 0.13 38.79 -16.16
C ARG A 119 0.05 38.25 -17.58
N TYR A 120 -1.12 38.38 -18.21
CA TYR A 120 -1.29 38.11 -19.63
C TYR A 120 -0.56 39.12 -20.55
N PRO A 121 -0.15 38.71 -21.77
CA PRO A 121 0.50 39.57 -22.76
C PRO A 121 -0.34 40.78 -23.17
N ARG A 122 0.34 41.89 -23.51
CA ARG A 122 -0.26 43.15 -24.01
C ARG A 122 0.35 43.62 -25.32
N SER A 123 1.34 42.93 -25.84
CA SER A 123 2.00 43.22 -27.10
C SER A 123 2.50 41.94 -27.78
N ASN A 124 2.95 42.06 -29.03
CA ASN A 124 3.50 40.94 -29.80
C ASN A 124 4.92 40.52 -29.39
N THR A 125 5.58 41.27 -28.50
CA THR A 125 6.90 40.94 -27.93
C THR A 125 6.81 40.34 -26.53
N GLU A 126 5.60 40.23 -25.98
CA GLU A 126 5.35 39.65 -24.66
C GLU A 126 4.82 38.23 -24.82
N VAL A 127 5.32 37.31 -24.00
CA VAL A 127 4.90 35.90 -24.03
C VAL A 127 4.68 35.34 -22.62
N LEU A 128 3.86 34.30 -22.55
CA LEU A 128 3.78 33.44 -21.37
C LEU A 128 4.68 32.23 -21.58
N VAL A 129 5.19 31.69 -20.49
CA VAL A 129 6.02 30.48 -20.50
C VAL A 129 5.42 29.43 -19.58
N GLU A 130 5.59 28.17 -19.95
CA GLU A 130 5.20 27.05 -19.10
C GLU A 130 6.03 27.02 -17.82
N LYS A 131 5.40 26.55 -16.74
CA LYS A 131 6.06 26.27 -15.48
C LYS A 131 7.24 25.32 -15.69
N SER A 132 8.34 25.61 -15.00
CA SER A 132 9.55 24.77 -15.03
C SER A 132 9.27 23.36 -14.55
N THR A 133 9.85 22.36 -15.22
CA THR A 133 9.85 20.96 -14.79
C THR A 133 11.29 20.42 -14.83
N LYS A 134 11.49 19.11 -14.68
CA LYS A 134 12.79 18.48 -14.88
C LYS A 134 13.33 18.70 -16.30
N TRP A 135 12.44 18.86 -17.28
CA TRP A 135 12.76 18.97 -18.70
C TRP A 135 12.51 20.37 -19.26
N ILE A 136 11.51 21.08 -18.73
CA ILE A 136 11.22 22.47 -19.11
C ILE A 136 12.08 23.43 -18.30
N LYS A 137 12.86 24.25 -19.00
CA LYS A 137 13.76 25.25 -18.43
C LYS A 137 13.01 26.24 -17.54
N ALA A 138 13.66 26.63 -16.44
CA ALA A 138 13.15 27.67 -15.55
C ALA A 138 13.34 29.07 -16.14
N TYR A 139 12.27 29.85 -16.10
CA TYR A 139 12.21 31.25 -16.47
C TYR A 139 11.52 32.03 -15.36
N GLU A 140 11.95 33.27 -15.15
CA GLU A 140 11.30 34.24 -14.26
C GLU A 140 10.52 35.29 -15.09
N VAL A 141 9.59 35.99 -14.43
CA VAL A 141 8.92 37.13 -15.07
C VAL A 141 9.97 38.22 -15.32
N GLU A 142 9.88 38.88 -16.48
CA GLU A 142 10.84 39.84 -17.04
C GLU A 142 12.09 39.24 -17.70
N ASP A 143 12.23 37.90 -17.73
CA ASP A 143 13.29 37.25 -18.51
C ASP A 143 13.13 37.51 -20.01
N GLU A 144 14.27 37.50 -20.72
CA GLU A 144 14.31 37.67 -22.18
C GLU A 144 14.59 36.33 -22.89
N ILE A 145 13.78 36.03 -23.90
CA ILE A 145 13.92 34.84 -24.76
C ILE A 145 14.15 35.29 -26.20
N THR A 146 15.24 34.82 -26.81
CA THR A 146 15.50 35.07 -28.23
C THR A 146 14.76 34.07 -29.10
N TYR A 147 13.81 34.53 -29.91
CA TYR A 147 13.04 33.72 -30.84
C TYR A 147 13.11 34.31 -32.25
N GLN A 148 13.60 33.53 -33.23
CA GLN A 148 13.75 33.97 -34.63
C GLN A 148 14.49 35.32 -34.79
N GLY A 149 15.46 35.61 -33.91
CA GLY A 149 16.20 36.87 -33.91
C GLY A 149 15.48 38.07 -33.28
N GLN A 150 14.28 37.86 -32.71
CA GLN A 150 13.54 38.84 -31.92
C GLN A 150 13.66 38.51 -30.43
N THR A 151 13.89 39.53 -29.61
CA THR A 151 13.84 39.40 -28.15
C THR A 151 12.39 39.47 -27.68
N LEU A 152 11.96 38.45 -26.95
CA LEU A 152 10.64 38.34 -26.32
C LEU A 152 10.80 38.48 -24.81
N THR A 153 9.89 39.21 -24.17
CA THR A 153 9.85 39.36 -22.72
C THR A 153 8.84 38.40 -22.10
N VAL A 154 9.26 37.63 -21.11
CA VAL A 154 8.38 36.76 -20.32
C VAL A 154 7.55 37.64 -19.39
N VAL A 155 6.23 37.62 -19.52
CA VAL A 155 5.33 38.45 -18.68
C VAL A 155 4.51 37.65 -17.68
N GLY A 156 4.49 36.32 -17.82
CA GLY A 156 3.80 35.44 -16.90
C GLY A 156 4.21 33.99 -17.06
N ILE A 157 4.08 33.27 -15.96
CA ILE A 157 4.32 31.83 -15.88
C ILE A 157 2.96 31.15 -15.73
N VAL A 158 2.68 30.20 -16.61
CA VAL A 158 1.41 29.47 -16.65
C VAL A 158 1.62 27.98 -16.45
N GLU A 159 0.56 27.31 -16.04
CA GLU A 159 0.47 25.85 -15.98
C GLU A 159 -0.60 25.38 -16.97
N ASN A 160 -0.20 24.57 -17.94
CA ASN A 160 -1.11 23.98 -18.91
C ASN A 160 -1.64 22.63 -18.41
N PRO A 161 -2.97 22.44 -18.29
CA PRO A 161 -3.54 21.18 -17.83
C PRO A 161 -3.19 19.95 -18.68
N LEU A 162 -2.80 20.13 -19.95
CA LEU A 162 -2.29 19.06 -20.81
C LEU A 162 -0.80 18.74 -20.56
N LEU A 163 -0.06 19.59 -19.85
CA LEU A 163 1.39 19.42 -19.60
C LEU A 163 1.71 19.21 -18.11
N ILE A 164 0.73 18.79 -17.31
CA ILE A 164 0.93 18.52 -15.87
C ILE A 164 1.78 17.28 -15.58
N PHE A 165 2.05 16.46 -16.60
CA PHE A 165 2.92 15.31 -16.51
C PHE A 165 4.39 15.75 -16.54
N GLN A 166 5.17 15.40 -15.52
CA GLN A 166 6.52 15.91 -15.31
C GLN A 166 7.63 15.08 -16.00
N GLU A 167 7.25 14.19 -16.91
CA GLU A 167 8.22 13.43 -17.75
C GLU A 167 8.62 14.19 -19.02
N GLU A 168 9.48 13.56 -19.83
CA GLU A 168 9.91 14.08 -21.11
C GLU A 168 8.71 14.17 -22.06
N ILE A 169 8.47 15.38 -22.58
CA ILE A 169 7.48 15.58 -23.64
C ILE A 169 8.25 15.55 -24.96
N PRO A 170 7.98 14.57 -25.84
CA PRO A 170 8.65 14.51 -27.13
C PRO A 170 8.13 15.60 -28.06
N SER A 171 9.06 16.20 -28.79
CA SER A 171 8.82 17.06 -29.95
C SER A 171 8.16 16.25 -31.06
N ASN A 172 7.07 16.77 -31.63
CA ASN A 172 6.40 16.24 -32.81
C ASN A 172 7.28 16.37 -34.07
N LEU A 173 8.36 17.16 -34.03
CA LEU A 173 9.26 17.39 -35.15
C LEU A 173 10.36 16.33 -35.25
N ASP A 174 11.09 16.08 -34.15
CA ASP A 174 12.28 15.22 -34.13
C ASP A 174 12.30 14.18 -32.99
N GLY A 175 11.25 14.12 -32.19
CA GLY A 175 11.09 13.14 -31.11
C GLY A 175 11.94 13.41 -29.86
N LYS A 176 12.72 14.50 -29.83
CA LYS A 176 13.54 14.86 -28.67
C LYS A 176 12.73 15.58 -27.59
N ALA A 177 13.21 15.55 -26.36
CA ALA A 177 12.71 16.35 -25.25
C ALA A 177 12.48 17.82 -25.64
N LEU A 178 11.31 18.33 -25.29
CA LEU A 178 11.09 19.77 -25.23
C LEU A 178 11.86 20.37 -24.05
N GLU A 179 12.50 21.50 -24.31
CA GLU A 179 13.22 22.29 -23.32
C GLU A 179 12.46 23.55 -22.92
N THR A 180 11.60 24.09 -23.80
CA THR A 180 10.88 25.34 -23.56
C THR A 180 9.52 25.35 -24.25
N VAL A 181 8.48 25.74 -23.51
CA VAL A 181 7.13 25.89 -24.05
C VAL A 181 6.68 27.35 -23.87
N ILE A 182 6.29 27.98 -24.98
CA ILE A 182 5.93 29.40 -25.05
C ILE A 182 4.51 29.56 -25.58
N TYR A 183 3.75 30.47 -24.98
CA TYR A 183 2.40 30.83 -25.41
C TYR A 183 2.37 32.26 -25.95
N PHE A 184 1.96 32.42 -27.21
CA PHE A 184 1.63 33.69 -27.83
C PHE A 184 0.13 33.94 -27.78
N ASP A 185 -0.23 35.20 -27.54
CA ASP A 185 -1.60 35.67 -27.62
C ASP A 185 -1.96 36.01 -29.09
N THR A 186 -2.98 35.32 -29.60
CA THR A 186 -3.47 35.50 -30.98
C THR A 186 -4.00 36.90 -31.24
N ASN A 187 -4.39 37.66 -30.21
CA ASN A 187 -4.81 39.06 -30.39
C ASN A 187 -3.71 39.97 -30.94
N TYR A 188 -2.43 39.62 -30.71
CA TYR A 188 -1.27 40.40 -31.16
C TYR A 188 -0.46 39.71 -32.26
N ARG A 189 -0.59 38.38 -32.40
CA ARG A 189 0.15 37.58 -33.39
C ARG A 189 -0.71 36.41 -33.90
N THR A 190 -1.22 36.51 -35.12
CA THR A 190 -1.99 35.45 -35.77
C THR A 190 -1.23 34.84 -36.95
N LEU A 191 -1.40 33.53 -37.16
CA LEU A 191 -1.12 32.88 -38.43
C LEU A 191 -2.43 32.38 -39.04
N PRO A 192 -2.59 32.41 -40.38
CA PRO A 192 -3.83 31.99 -41.04
C PRO A 192 -3.90 30.46 -41.18
N ILE A 193 -3.52 29.73 -40.12
CA ILE A 193 -3.58 28.27 -40.05
C ILE A 193 -4.10 27.89 -38.67
N THR A 194 -4.87 26.81 -38.58
CA THR A 194 -5.24 26.18 -37.31
C THR A 194 -4.68 24.77 -37.35
N THR A 195 -3.85 24.39 -36.38
CA THR A 195 -3.28 23.03 -36.35
C THR A 195 -4.16 22.11 -35.51
N ASP A 196 -4.73 22.64 -34.43
CA ASP A 196 -5.43 21.82 -33.43
C ASP A 196 -6.78 22.45 -33.10
N LEU A 197 -7.79 21.59 -32.92
CA LEU A 197 -9.12 21.95 -32.45
C LEU A 197 -9.43 21.15 -31.19
N TYR A 198 -9.62 21.86 -30.08
CA TYR A 198 -9.95 21.28 -28.78
C TYR A 198 -11.46 21.31 -28.60
N ILE A 199 -12.05 20.20 -28.18
CA ILE A 199 -13.50 20.04 -28.10
C ILE A 199 -13.88 19.48 -26.74
N LYS A 200 -14.90 20.10 -26.14
CA LYS A 200 -15.64 19.56 -24.99
C LYS A 200 -17.02 19.11 -25.44
N PHE A 201 -17.40 17.90 -25.04
CA PHE A 201 -18.73 17.37 -25.30
C PHE A 201 -19.65 17.56 -24.09
N ASN A 202 -20.96 17.68 -24.35
CA ASN A 202 -21.98 17.75 -23.30
C ASN A 202 -22.28 16.36 -22.72
N ILE A 203 -21.34 15.84 -21.93
CA ILE A 203 -21.42 14.53 -21.28
C ILE A 203 -21.43 14.74 -19.76
N LYS A 204 -22.38 14.12 -19.07
CA LYS A 204 -22.59 14.33 -17.61
C LYS A 204 -21.90 13.27 -16.74
N GLU A 205 -21.49 12.16 -17.32
CA GLU A 205 -20.80 11.07 -16.63
C GLU A 205 -19.42 11.50 -16.09
N SER A 206 -18.84 10.71 -15.17
CA SER A 206 -17.48 10.95 -14.65
C SER A 206 -16.45 10.76 -15.77
N ASN A 207 -15.43 11.62 -15.81
CA ASN A 207 -14.40 11.65 -16.85
C ASN A 207 -13.63 10.32 -17.00
N PHE A 208 -13.57 9.51 -15.94
CA PHE A 208 -12.88 8.22 -15.88
C PHE A 208 -13.82 7.01 -16.06
N SER A 209 -15.13 7.23 -16.17
CA SER A 209 -16.08 6.12 -16.26
C SER A 209 -16.12 5.51 -17.67
N VAL A 210 -16.27 4.18 -17.75
CA VAL A 210 -16.45 3.47 -19.03
C VAL A 210 -17.62 4.04 -19.85
N ALA A 211 -18.70 4.45 -19.18
CA ALA A 211 -19.85 5.08 -19.82
C ALA A 211 -19.51 6.40 -20.51
N TYR A 212 -18.62 7.20 -19.90
CA TYR A 212 -18.11 8.44 -20.48
C TYR A 212 -17.29 8.15 -21.74
N MET A 213 -16.33 7.23 -21.63
CA MET A 213 -15.41 6.89 -22.72
C MET A 213 -16.14 6.35 -23.94
N ASN A 214 -17.13 5.48 -23.73
CA ASN A 214 -17.98 4.97 -24.81
C ASN A 214 -18.77 6.08 -25.53
N LYS A 215 -19.24 7.10 -24.81
CA LYS A 215 -19.95 8.24 -25.40
C LYS A 215 -19.01 9.15 -26.18
N VAL A 216 -17.82 9.44 -25.65
CA VAL A 216 -16.78 10.19 -26.36
C VAL A 216 -16.45 9.49 -27.67
N GLU A 217 -16.21 8.18 -27.64
CA GLU A 217 -15.88 7.39 -28.82
C GLU A 217 -17.03 7.37 -29.85
N ALA A 218 -18.28 7.30 -29.40
CA ALA A 218 -19.44 7.40 -30.28
C ALA A 218 -19.50 8.75 -31.02
N HIS A 219 -19.29 9.86 -30.30
CA HIS A 219 -19.24 11.20 -30.91
C HIS A 219 -18.04 11.37 -31.86
N VAL A 220 -16.87 10.83 -31.50
CA VAL A 220 -15.68 10.84 -32.36
C VAL A 220 -15.95 10.08 -33.66
N ASN A 221 -16.61 8.92 -33.59
CA ASN A 221 -16.96 8.14 -34.77
C ASN A 221 -17.97 8.88 -35.66
N GLU A 222 -18.94 9.59 -35.09
CA GLU A 222 -19.85 10.45 -35.84
C GLU A 222 -19.10 11.57 -36.58
N ILE A 223 -18.18 12.26 -35.90
CA ILE A 223 -17.32 13.29 -36.53
C ILE A 223 -16.50 12.70 -37.68
N LYS A 224 -15.88 11.53 -37.48
CA LYS A 224 -15.09 10.82 -38.52
C LYS A 224 -15.92 10.44 -39.75
N THR A 225 -17.23 10.24 -39.60
CA THR A 225 -18.11 9.96 -40.75
C THR A 225 -18.53 11.21 -41.52
N ILE A 226 -18.55 12.36 -40.84
CA ILE A 226 -18.94 13.64 -41.44
C ILE A 226 -17.75 14.27 -42.19
N ILE A 227 -16.54 14.12 -41.65
CA ILE A 227 -15.32 14.70 -42.22
C ILE A 227 -14.57 13.67 -43.06
N SER A 228 -14.39 13.97 -44.35
CA SER A 228 -13.59 13.16 -45.26
C SER A 228 -12.08 13.43 -45.20
N THR A 229 -11.67 14.52 -44.56
CA THR A 229 -10.27 14.93 -44.42
C THR A 229 -9.52 14.00 -43.46
N ASP A 230 -8.30 13.60 -43.82
CA ASP A 230 -7.46 12.78 -42.94
C ASP A 230 -6.89 13.63 -41.79
N LEU A 231 -7.54 13.57 -40.64
CA LEU A 231 -7.16 14.26 -39.40
C LEU A 231 -6.76 13.23 -38.33
N ALA A 232 -5.90 13.63 -37.40
CA ALA A 232 -5.64 12.84 -36.21
C ALA A 232 -6.66 13.20 -35.13
N TYR A 233 -7.26 12.18 -34.51
CA TYR A 233 -8.26 12.34 -33.46
C TYR A 233 -7.65 11.77 -32.20
N LEU A 234 -7.39 12.61 -31.21
CA LEU A 234 -6.83 12.23 -29.92
C LEU A 234 -7.93 12.35 -28.87
N THR A 235 -8.47 11.20 -28.47
CA THR A 235 -9.33 11.06 -27.31
C THR A 235 -8.49 11.04 -26.03
N LYS A 236 -9.13 11.05 -24.87
CA LYS A 236 -8.44 10.90 -23.58
C LYS A 236 -7.57 9.63 -23.47
N ASN A 237 -7.90 8.57 -24.20
CA ASN A 237 -7.08 7.34 -24.27
C ASN A 237 -5.80 7.52 -25.10
N GLU A 238 -5.66 8.62 -25.82
CA GLU A 238 -4.51 8.93 -26.68
C GLU A 238 -3.76 10.19 -26.18
N MET A 239 -4.41 11.03 -25.37
CA MET A 239 -3.78 12.19 -24.73
C MET A 239 -2.79 11.72 -23.66
N ILE A 240 -1.50 12.00 -23.87
CA ILE A 240 -0.38 11.57 -23.00
C ILE A 240 -0.67 11.84 -21.52
N THR A 241 -1.21 13.01 -21.19
CA THR A 241 -1.53 13.44 -19.82
C THR A 241 -2.54 12.51 -19.16
N HIS A 242 -3.65 12.25 -19.83
CA HIS A 242 -4.72 11.43 -19.27
C HIS A 242 -4.29 9.97 -19.20
N VAL A 243 -3.64 9.46 -20.24
CA VAL A 243 -3.07 8.11 -20.28
C VAL A 243 -2.08 7.91 -19.12
N ALA A 244 -1.23 8.90 -18.86
CA ALA A 244 -0.28 8.83 -17.75
C ALA A 244 -0.99 8.82 -16.39
N VAL A 245 -2.00 9.68 -16.18
CA VAL A 245 -2.78 9.71 -14.95
C VAL A 245 -3.52 8.38 -14.73
N ASP A 246 -4.23 7.91 -15.75
CA ASP A 246 -5.04 6.69 -15.70
C ASP A 246 -4.18 5.45 -15.46
N ALA A 247 -3.07 5.29 -16.21
CA ALA A 247 -2.15 4.18 -16.04
C ALA A 247 -1.50 4.17 -14.64
N ASN A 248 -1.25 5.32 -14.03
CA ASN A 248 -0.73 5.40 -12.67
C ASN A 248 -1.80 5.06 -11.62
N ILE A 249 -3.03 5.52 -11.80
CA ILE A 249 -4.16 5.16 -10.92
C ILE A 249 -4.43 3.64 -10.99
N GLU A 250 -4.42 3.05 -12.19
CA GLU A 250 -4.63 1.60 -12.38
C GLU A 250 -3.52 0.78 -11.70
N LYS A 251 -2.25 1.15 -11.89
CA LYS A 251 -1.11 0.52 -11.19
C LYS A 251 -1.28 0.59 -9.67
N MET A 252 -1.76 1.72 -9.13
CA MET A 252 -2.03 1.88 -7.70
C MET A 252 -3.19 1.01 -7.23
N GLU A 253 -4.29 0.96 -8.00
CA GLU A 253 -5.47 0.15 -7.66
C GLU A 253 -5.05 -1.29 -7.45
N VAL A 254 -4.24 -1.81 -8.37
CA VAL A 254 -3.70 -3.16 -8.29
C VAL A 254 -2.86 -3.38 -7.03
N ILE A 255 -1.88 -2.51 -6.75
CA ILE A 255 -1.01 -2.65 -5.58
C ILE A 255 -1.84 -2.58 -4.28
N SER A 256 -2.83 -1.69 -4.26
CA SER A 256 -3.76 -1.48 -3.16
C SER A 256 -4.75 -2.64 -2.95
N ALA A 257 -4.96 -3.48 -3.96
CA ALA A 257 -5.75 -4.70 -3.85
C ALA A 257 -4.91 -5.88 -3.32
N ILE A 258 -3.73 -6.12 -3.90
CA ILE A 258 -2.93 -7.33 -3.62
C ILE A 258 -2.31 -7.31 -2.21
N PHE A 259 -1.58 -6.25 -1.85
CA PHE A 259 -0.80 -6.24 -0.61
C PHE A 259 -1.68 -6.30 0.65
N PRO A 260 -2.73 -5.48 0.78
CA PRO A 260 -3.68 -5.57 1.89
C PRO A 260 -4.30 -6.95 2.12
N VAL A 261 -4.61 -7.70 1.05
CA VAL A 261 -5.14 -9.06 1.16
C VAL A 261 -4.13 -10.00 1.82
N PHE A 262 -2.87 -9.96 1.40
CA PHE A 262 -1.81 -10.77 2.00
C PHE A 262 -1.50 -10.37 3.45
N PHE A 263 -1.44 -9.07 3.74
CA PHE A 263 -1.34 -8.58 5.12
C PHE A 263 -2.49 -9.11 5.99
N THR A 264 -3.72 -9.06 5.47
CA THR A 264 -4.91 -9.56 6.16
C THR A 264 -4.79 -11.05 6.46
N ILE A 265 -4.32 -11.89 5.51
CA ILE A 265 -4.10 -13.32 5.74
C ILE A 265 -3.10 -13.55 6.89
N VAL A 266 -1.98 -12.83 6.91
CA VAL A 266 -0.97 -12.95 7.98
C VAL A 266 -1.56 -12.54 9.33
N ILE A 267 -2.32 -11.44 9.36
CA ILE A 267 -2.95 -10.93 10.58
C ILE A 267 -4.01 -11.88 11.10
N ILE A 268 -4.81 -12.49 10.21
CA ILE A 268 -5.76 -13.55 10.54
C ILE A 268 -5.01 -14.67 11.23
N ILE A 269 -3.99 -15.26 10.57
CA ILE A 269 -3.20 -16.36 11.15
C ILE A 269 -2.73 -16.01 12.55
N VAL A 270 -2.08 -14.85 12.73
CA VAL A 270 -1.50 -14.46 14.01
C VAL A 270 -2.57 -14.21 15.08
N SER A 271 -3.68 -13.56 14.72
CA SER A 271 -4.81 -13.34 15.64
C SER A 271 -5.42 -14.67 16.07
N LEU A 272 -5.57 -15.63 15.16
CA LEU A 272 -6.01 -16.99 15.46
C LEU A 272 -5.08 -17.68 16.46
N THR A 273 -3.76 -17.64 16.20
CA THR A 273 -2.78 -18.24 17.12
C THR A 273 -2.91 -17.65 18.52
N THR A 274 -3.08 -16.33 18.62
CA THR A 274 -3.14 -15.61 19.90
C THR A 274 -4.41 -15.93 20.67
N MET A 275 -5.57 -15.95 20.00
CA MET A 275 -6.86 -16.26 20.63
C MET A 275 -6.92 -17.71 21.11
N THR A 276 -6.43 -18.65 20.29
CA THR A 276 -6.30 -20.07 20.67
C THR A 276 -5.58 -20.19 22.01
N ARG A 277 -4.49 -19.44 22.13
CA ARG A 277 -3.55 -19.55 23.24
C ARG A 277 -4.03 -18.86 24.49
N MET A 278 -4.66 -17.72 24.34
CA MET A 278 -5.36 -17.05 25.43
C MET A 278 -6.42 -17.97 26.08
N ILE A 279 -7.18 -18.72 25.27
CA ILE A 279 -8.19 -19.65 25.77
C ILE A 279 -7.53 -20.87 26.46
N GLU A 280 -6.45 -21.41 25.88
CA GLU A 280 -5.71 -22.54 26.46
C GLU A 280 -5.04 -22.19 27.81
N ASP A 281 -4.47 -21.00 27.94
CA ASP A 281 -3.78 -20.56 29.16
C ASP A 281 -4.77 -20.33 30.31
N ASP A 282 -5.96 -19.84 30.01
CA ASP A 282 -7.02 -19.60 30.99
C ASP A 282 -7.81 -20.88 31.34
N ARG A 283 -7.38 -22.07 30.90
CA ARG A 283 -8.11 -23.34 31.09
C ARG A 283 -8.43 -23.67 32.55
N LEU A 284 -7.50 -23.44 33.48
CA LEU A 284 -7.72 -23.66 34.93
C LEU A 284 -8.76 -22.69 35.49
N ILE A 285 -8.70 -21.43 35.05
CA ILE A 285 -9.64 -20.38 35.44
C ILE A 285 -11.03 -20.73 34.91
N ALA A 286 -11.13 -21.16 33.65
CA ALA A 286 -12.37 -21.60 33.03
C ALA A 286 -12.96 -22.83 33.74
N GLY A 287 -12.14 -23.82 34.11
CA GLY A 287 -12.55 -24.99 34.89
C GLY A 287 -13.08 -24.62 36.29
N SER A 288 -12.47 -23.63 36.93
CA SER A 288 -12.93 -23.10 38.23
C SER A 288 -14.27 -22.37 38.12
N PHE A 289 -14.50 -21.62 37.04
CA PHE A 289 -15.80 -21.00 36.81
C PHE A 289 -16.89 -22.03 36.53
N LEU A 290 -16.56 -23.10 35.79
CA LEU A 290 -17.49 -24.20 35.55
C LEU A 290 -17.85 -24.95 36.83
N SER A 291 -16.89 -25.24 37.70
CA SER A 291 -17.17 -25.90 38.99
C SER A 291 -18.00 -25.01 39.93
N LEU A 292 -17.86 -23.69 39.83
CA LEU A 292 -18.69 -22.72 40.54
C LEU A 292 -20.09 -22.51 39.91
N GLY A 293 -20.44 -23.23 38.83
CA GLY A 293 -21.76 -23.17 38.19
C GLY A 293 -21.98 -21.97 37.27
N TYR A 294 -20.93 -21.29 36.81
CA TYR A 294 -21.08 -20.24 35.80
C TYR A 294 -21.47 -20.85 34.45
N SER A 295 -22.38 -20.18 33.73
CA SER A 295 -22.77 -20.61 32.39
C SER A 295 -21.63 -20.46 31.38
N LEU A 296 -21.56 -21.38 30.42
CA LEU A 296 -20.57 -21.39 29.34
C LEU A 296 -20.51 -20.04 28.60
N ALA A 297 -21.68 -19.46 28.29
CA ALA A 297 -21.79 -18.17 27.64
C ALA A 297 -21.09 -17.04 28.43
N LYS A 298 -21.20 -17.02 29.76
CA LYS A 298 -20.53 -16.01 30.60
C LYS A 298 -19.01 -16.18 30.61
N ILE A 299 -18.53 -17.41 30.48
CA ILE A 299 -17.09 -17.70 30.44
C ILE A 299 -16.52 -17.29 29.07
N GLN A 300 -17.22 -17.65 27.99
CA GLN A 300 -16.88 -17.30 26.60
C GLN A 300 -16.87 -15.78 26.36
N PHE A 301 -17.86 -15.07 26.90
CA PHE A 301 -17.99 -13.62 26.72
C PHE A 301 -16.73 -12.85 27.14
N ARG A 302 -15.92 -13.37 28.08
CA ARG A 302 -14.66 -12.73 28.49
C ARG A 302 -13.63 -12.68 27.36
N TYR A 303 -13.55 -13.74 26.55
CA TYR A 303 -12.65 -13.79 25.40
C TYR A 303 -13.19 -12.92 24.25
N TYR A 304 -14.51 -12.99 24.01
CA TYR A 304 -15.17 -12.11 23.04
C TYR A 304 -14.95 -10.64 23.36
N PHE A 305 -15.08 -10.26 24.63
CA PHE A 305 -14.89 -8.88 25.07
C PHE A 305 -13.48 -8.37 24.77
N VAL A 306 -12.44 -9.17 25.03
CA VAL A 306 -11.05 -8.80 24.71
C VAL A 306 -10.83 -8.71 23.19
N ALA A 307 -11.38 -9.64 22.41
CA ALA A 307 -11.26 -9.63 20.96
C ALA A 307 -11.96 -8.44 20.31
N ILE A 308 -13.18 -8.11 20.75
CA ILE A 308 -13.94 -6.95 20.27
C ILE A 308 -13.21 -5.66 20.62
N LEU A 309 -12.70 -5.54 21.85
CA LEU A 309 -11.98 -4.34 22.26
C LEU A 309 -10.66 -4.18 21.50
N ALA A 310 -9.88 -5.26 21.35
CA ALA A 310 -8.65 -5.23 20.55
C ALA A 310 -8.93 -4.90 19.08
N GLY A 311 -9.96 -5.51 18.49
CA GLY A 311 -10.39 -5.25 17.13
C GLY A 311 -10.85 -3.81 16.92
N PHE A 312 -11.64 -3.26 17.83
CA PHE A 312 -12.11 -1.87 17.76
C PHE A 312 -10.97 -0.86 17.91
N ILE A 313 -10.10 -1.05 18.91
CA ILE A 313 -8.93 -0.18 19.12
C ILE A 313 -7.99 -0.25 17.91
N GLY A 314 -7.69 -1.47 17.45
CA GLY A 314 -6.83 -1.69 16.28
C GLY A 314 -7.41 -1.08 15.01
N ALA A 315 -8.70 -1.29 14.74
CA ALA A 315 -9.38 -0.71 13.58
C ALA A 315 -9.42 0.82 13.63
N PHE A 316 -9.75 1.40 14.79
CA PHE A 316 -9.81 2.86 14.96
C PHE A 316 -8.43 3.50 14.71
N ILE A 317 -7.39 2.96 15.35
CA ILE A 317 -6.01 3.45 15.16
C ILE A 317 -5.58 3.22 13.72
N GLY A 318 -5.86 2.04 13.15
CA GLY A 318 -5.49 1.68 11.79
C GLY A 318 -6.13 2.60 10.75
N ILE A 319 -7.44 2.79 10.78
CA ILE A 319 -8.16 3.67 9.84
C ILE A 319 -7.63 5.10 9.93
N THR A 320 -7.46 5.62 11.15
CA THR A 320 -6.96 6.98 11.38
C THR A 320 -5.54 7.14 10.83
N LEU A 321 -4.61 6.25 11.19
CA LEU A 321 -3.24 6.29 10.69
C LEU A 321 -3.14 6.06 9.17
N GLY A 322 -3.98 5.18 8.63
CA GLY A 322 -4.02 4.89 7.20
C GLY A 322 -4.44 6.12 6.40
N TYR A 323 -5.57 6.72 6.76
CA TYR A 323 -6.12 7.87 6.05
C TYR A 323 -5.30 9.15 6.29
N GLU A 324 -4.96 9.49 7.54
CA GLU A 324 -4.32 10.79 7.82
C GLU A 324 -2.83 10.82 7.46
N THR A 325 -2.13 9.70 7.63
CA THR A 325 -0.67 9.64 7.46
C THR A 325 -0.27 8.95 6.16
N LEU A 326 -0.69 7.69 5.94
CA LEU A 326 -0.23 6.93 4.78
C LEU A 326 -0.77 7.48 3.47
N ALA A 327 -2.06 7.82 3.40
CA ALA A 327 -2.64 8.37 2.16
C ALA A 327 -1.96 9.68 1.75
N LYS A 328 -1.78 10.63 2.69
CA LYS A 328 -1.08 11.90 2.41
C LYS A 328 0.38 11.71 2.00
N LEU A 329 1.07 10.75 2.63
CA LEU A 329 2.48 10.48 2.31
C LEU A 329 2.63 9.93 0.89
N ILE A 330 1.71 9.05 0.46
CA ILE A 330 1.70 8.53 -0.91
C ILE A 330 1.31 9.62 -1.89
N TYR A 331 0.25 10.38 -1.62
CA TYR A 331 -0.18 11.50 -2.46
C TYR A 331 0.95 12.52 -2.71
N ASN A 332 1.73 12.86 -1.67
CA ASN A 332 2.85 13.78 -1.80
C ASN A 332 3.99 13.23 -2.69
N ALA A 333 4.19 11.91 -2.76
CA ALA A 333 5.17 11.34 -3.67
C ALA A 333 4.70 11.42 -5.13
N PHE A 334 3.41 11.24 -5.35
CA PHE A 334 2.80 11.38 -6.67
C PHE A 334 2.88 12.81 -7.22
N ASN A 335 2.89 13.82 -6.35
CA ASN A 335 3.11 15.21 -6.75
C ASN A 335 4.48 15.48 -7.39
N GLN A 336 5.43 14.54 -7.27
CA GLN A 336 6.71 14.59 -7.98
C GLN A 336 6.62 14.10 -9.44
N LEU A 337 5.51 13.47 -9.85
CA LEU A 337 5.31 12.92 -11.19
C LEU A 337 4.27 13.68 -12.01
N VAL A 338 3.16 14.02 -11.37
CA VAL A 338 2.08 14.80 -11.96
C VAL A 338 1.83 15.96 -11.01
N VAL A 339 1.55 17.16 -11.53
CA VAL A 339 1.02 18.22 -10.67
C VAL A 339 -0.32 17.74 -10.13
N MET A 340 -0.34 17.35 -8.86
CA MET A 340 -1.49 16.69 -8.27
C MET A 340 -2.56 17.72 -7.86
N PRO A 341 -3.83 17.54 -8.28
CA PRO A 341 -4.93 18.39 -7.85
C PRO A 341 -5.25 18.14 -6.38
N PRO A 342 -5.65 19.16 -5.61
CA PRO A 342 -5.88 19.03 -4.18
C PRO A 342 -6.79 17.83 -3.87
N LEU A 343 -6.38 17.02 -2.88
CA LEU A 343 -7.17 15.88 -2.43
C LEU A 343 -8.59 16.32 -2.09
N THR A 344 -9.56 15.61 -2.62
CA THR A 344 -10.97 15.77 -2.24
C THR A 344 -11.16 15.45 -0.76
N ASP A 345 -12.07 16.18 -0.10
CA ASP A 345 -12.45 15.93 1.29
C ASP A 345 -13.24 14.61 1.48
N THR A 346 -13.46 13.86 0.40
CA THR A 346 -14.21 12.61 0.41
C THR A 346 -13.41 11.50 1.09
N VAL A 347 -13.93 11.04 2.22
CA VAL A 347 -13.27 10.03 3.05
C VAL A 347 -13.64 8.62 2.59
N HIS A 348 -12.76 8.01 1.79
CA HIS A 348 -12.94 6.64 1.27
C HIS A 348 -12.40 5.56 2.25
N VAL A 349 -13.03 5.40 3.42
CA VAL A 349 -12.60 4.41 4.45
C VAL A 349 -13.27 3.03 4.35
N GLY A 350 -14.12 2.81 3.34
CA GLY A 350 -14.91 1.60 3.19
C GLY A 350 -14.09 0.32 3.19
N PHE A 351 -12.96 0.30 2.48
CA PHE A 351 -12.08 -0.86 2.41
C PHE A 351 -11.46 -1.22 3.78
N GLY A 352 -11.02 -0.21 4.54
CA GLY A 352 -10.50 -0.38 5.90
C GLY A 352 -11.55 -0.95 6.87
N ILE A 353 -12.81 -0.51 6.75
CA ILE A 353 -13.94 -1.02 7.54
C ILE A 353 -14.21 -2.49 7.19
N ILE A 354 -14.23 -2.85 5.91
CA ILE A 354 -14.46 -4.22 5.45
C ILE A 354 -13.38 -5.16 6.03
N ILE A 355 -12.10 -4.80 5.90
CA ILE A 355 -11.00 -5.61 6.44
C ILE A 355 -11.09 -5.72 7.95
N SER A 356 -11.38 -4.63 8.66
CA SER A 356 -11.58 -4.65 10.11
C SER A 356 -12.71 -5.59 10.53
N ALA A 357 -13.82 -5.59 9.78
CA ALA A 357 -14.94 -6.49 10.01
C ALA A 357 -14.57 -7.96 9.75
N VAL A 358 -13.86 -8.26 8.66
CA VAL A 358 -13.37 -9.61 8.34
C VAL A 358 -12.45 -10.13 9.44
N LEU A 359 -11.50 -9.30 9.91
CA LEU A 359 -10.60 -9.65 11.01
C LEU A 359 -11.35 -9.91 12.31
N LEU A 360 -12.33 -9.07 12.64
CA LEU A 360 -13.16 -9.25 13.82
C LEU A 360 -13.95 -10.57 13.73
N VAL A 361 -14.64 -10.80 12.63
CA VAL A 361 -15.42 -12.03 12.40
C VAL A 361 -14.53 -13.27 12.50
N ALA A 362 -13.34 -13.26 11.88
CA ALA A 362 -12.38 -14.35 11.98
C ALA A 362 -12.02 -14.66 13.45
N MET A 363 -11.69 -13.63 14.24
CA MET A 363 -11.40 -13.81 15.67
C MET A 363 -12.61 -14.36 16.45
N LEU A 364 -13.82 -13.86 16.19
CA LEU A 364 -15.04 -14.31 16.86
C LEU A 364 -15.34 -15.79 16.55
N ILE A 365 -15.16 -16.21 15.29
CA ILE A 365 -15.30 -17.60 14.86
C ILE A 365 -14.29 -18.49 15.58
N THR A 366 -13.02 -18.07 15.64
CA THR A 366 -11.98 -18.83 16.34
C THR A 366 -12.31 -19.03 17.81
N ILE A 367 -12.78 -17.98 18.50
CA ILE A 367 -13.22 -18.08 19.88
C ILE A 367 -14.39 -19.06 20.01
N ALA A 368 -15.36 -19.02 19.09
CA ALA A 368 -16.50 -19.93 19.10
C ALA A 368 -16.04 -21.40 18.99
N LEU A 369 -15.21 -21.71 18.00
CA LEU A 369 -14.73 -23.06 17.71
C LEU A 369 -13.90 -23.64 18.86
N ILE A 370 -12.93 -22.87 19.34
CA ILE A 370 -11.95 -23.35 20.33
C ILE A 370 -12.58 -23.45 21.71
N SER A 371 -13.38 -22.45 22.10
CA SER A 371 -14.07 -22.51 23.38
C SER A 371 -15.08 -23.65 23.40
N HIS A 372 -15.79 -23.90 22.30
CA HIS A 372 -16.69 -25.05 22.19
C HIS A 372 -15.92 -26.39 22.33
N GLN A 373 -14.75 -26.52 21.70
CA GLN A 373 -13.91 -27.70 21.85
C GLN A 373 -13.41 -27.87 23.29
N LEU A 374 -12.99 -26.80 23.95
CA LEU A 374 -12.52 -26.82 25.33
C LEU A 374 -13.62 -27.23 26.32
N PHE A 375 -14.84 -26.73 26.12
CA PHE A 375 -15.96 -26.95 27.03
C PHE A 375 -16.67 -28.31 26.87
N LYS A 376 -16.32 -29.11 25.86
CA LYS A 376 -16.72 -30.52 25.80
C LYS A 376 -16.04 -31.37 26.87
N GLU A 377 -14.95 -30.90 27.46
CA GLU A 377 -14.27 -31.64 28.52
C GLU A 377 -14.99 -31.52 29.86
N LYS A 378 -14.94 -32.59 30.68
CA LYS A 378 -15.47 -32.56 32.05
C LYS A 378 -14.70 -31.50 32.88
N PRO A 379 -15.36 -30.72 33.75
CA PRO A 379 -14.71 -29.69 34.57
C PRO A 379 -13.48 -30.19 35.35
N ALA A 380 -13.52 -31.42 35.85
CA ALA A 380 -12.38 -32.05 36.54
C ALA A 380 -11.12 -32.19 35.67
N ASN A 381 -11.26 -32.31 34.34
CA ASN A 381 -10.12 -32.36 33.41
C ASN A 381 -9.57 -30.98 33.09
N LEU A 382 -10.39 -29.93 33.18
CA LEU A 382 -9.97 -28.54 33.01
C LEU A 382 -9.16 -28.03 34.21
N LEU A 383 -9.44 -28.56 35.41
CA LEU A 383 -8.70 -28.26 36.65
C LEU A 383 -7.35 -28.99 36.75
N LYS A 384 -7.07 -29.94 35.85
CA LYS A 384 -5.76 -30.58 35.77
C LYS A 384 -4.83 -29.77 34.90
N TYR A 385 -3.60 -29.55 35.38
CA TYR A 385 -2.52 -29.08 34.51
C TYR A 385 -2.37 -30.04 33.34
N LYS A 386 -2.28 -29.50 32.12
CA LYS A 386 -2.09 -30.29 30.90
C LYS A 386 -0.75 -31.03 31.04
N SER A 387 -0.80 -32.36 31.22
CA SER A 387 0.43 -33.16 31.29
C SER A 387 1.24 -32.93 30.02
N PRO A 388 2.56 -32.71 30.12
CA PRO A 388 3.35 -32.42 28.94
C PRO A 388 3.36 -33.68 28.07
N LYS A 389 2.91 -33.56 26.80
CA LYS A 389 2.69 -34.71 25.90
C LYS A 389 3.93 -35.62 25.85
N PRO A 390 3.82 -36.96 25.90
CA PRO A 390 5.00 -37.84 25.79
C PRO A 390 5.77 -37.52 24.50
N GLY A 391 7.10 -37.50 24.58
CA GLY A 391 7.95 -37.11 23.44
C GLY A 391 7.80 -38.08 22.26
N SER A 392 7.46 -37.56 21.09
CA SER A 392 7.40 -38.35 19.84
C SER A 392 8.81 -38.58 19.29
N LYS A 393 9.06 -39.75 18.70
CA LYS A 393 10.29 -40.04 17.94
C LYS A 393 10.38 -39.07 16.76
N LEU A 394 11.51 -38.37 16.58
CA LEU A 394 11.68 -37.41 15.48
C LEU A 394 11.99 -38.12 14.16
N PHE A 395 11.50 -37.59 13.04
CA PHE A 395 11.97 -38.00 11.71
C PHE A 395 13.47 -37.71 11.52
N LEU A 396 13.99 -36.60 12.07
CA LEU A 396 15.43 -36.29 12.05
C LEU A 396 16.30 -37.28 12.85
N GLU A 397 15.75 -38.03 13.81
CA GLU A 397 16.49 -39.11 14.49
C GLU A 397 16.80 -40.27 13.54
N ARG A 398 16.09 -40.37 12.41
CA ARG A 398 16.32 -41.38 11.35
C ARG A 398 17.41 -40.99 10.35
N ILE A 399 17.91 -39.74 10.39
CA ILE A 399 19.00 -39.27 9.53
C ILE A 399 20.28 -39.18 10.38
N PRO A 400 21.06 -40.28 10.50
CA PRO A 400 22.16 -40.37 11.47
C PRO A 400 23.29 -39.38 11.19
N PHE A 401 23.47 -38.94 9.94
CA PHE A 401 24.50 -37.97 9.56
C PHE A 401 24.29 -36.62 10.27
N ILE A 402 23.09 -36.05 10.16
CA ILE A 402 22.75 -34.76 10.79
C ILE A 402 22.65 -34.95 12.32
N TRP A 403 22.03 -36.04 12.78
CA TRP A 403 21.79 -36.26 14.21
C TRP A 403 23.08 -36.48 15.00
N LYS A 404 24.09 -37.17 14.46
CA LYS A 404 25.35 -37.40 15.18
C LYS A 404 26.14 -36.11 15.44
N HIS A 405 26.15 -35.18 14.49
CA HIS A 405 26.93 -33.92 14.59
C HIS A 405 26.28 -32.83 15.46
N LEU A 406 24.99 -32.96 15.80
CA LEU A 406 24.31 -31.98 16.65
C LEU A 406 24.71 -32.10 18.13
N LYS A 407 25.17 -31.00 18.74
CA LYS A 407 25.43 -30.91 20.20
C LYS A 407 24.14 -31.19 20.98
N PHE A 408 24.27 -31.74 22.20
CA PHE A 408 23.13 -32.09 23.06
C PHE A 408 22.13 -30.93 23.25
N LYS A 409 22.65 -29.70 23.40
CA LYS A 409 21.87 -28.47 23.53
C LYS A 409 20.84 -28.34 22.37
N TYR A 410 21.22 -28.62 21.12
CA TYR A 410 20.35 -28.51 19.94
C TYR A 410 19.43 -29.72 19.78
N LYS A 411 19.90 -30.94 20.10
CA LYS A 411 19.07 -32.16 20.13
C LYS A 411 17.88 -32.00 21.06
N SER A 412 18.12 -31.46 22.25
CA SER A 412 17.05 -31.17 23.22
C SER A 412 16.04 -30.14 22.68
N THR A 413 16.52 -29.09 22.00
CA THR A 413 15.66 -28.05 21.41
C THR A 413 14.78 -28.61 20.30
N LEU A 414 15.38 -29.36 19.36
CA LEU A 414 14.64 -29.99 18.26
C LEU A 414 13.59 -30.98 18.79
N ARG A 415 13.93 -31.80 19.80
CA ARG A 415 12.94 -32.66 20.46
C ARG A 415 11.77 -31.87 21.03
N ASN A 416 12.03 -30.68 21.58
CA ASN A 416 11.00 -29.84 22.16
C ASN A 416 10.10 -29.18 21.10
N ILE A 417 10.66 -28.69 20.00
CA ILE A 417 9.90 -28.11 18.87
C ILE A 417 8.88 -29.12 18.34
N PHE A 418 9.36 -30.33 18.00
CA PHE A 418 8.52 -31.36 17.39
C PHE A 418 7.59 -32.06 18.39
N ARG A 419 7.79 -31.86 19.70
CA ARG A 419 6.83 -32.27 20.73
C ARG A 419 5.51 -31.50 20.63
N TYR A 420 5.53 -30.28 20.08
CA TYR A 420 4.38 -29.40 19.96
C TYR A 420 4.13 -28.94 18.51
N PRO A 421 3.70 -29.85 17.61
CA PRO A 421 3.65 -29.59 16.17
C PRO A 421 2.71 -28.45 15.80
N THR A 422 1.58 -28.27 16.51
CA THR A 422 0.64 -27.17 16.24
C THR A 422 1.31 -25.80 16.40
N HIS A 423 2.18 -25.64 17.39
CA HIS A 423 2.87 -24.38 17.68
C HIS A 423 3.99 -24.13 16.71
N PHE A 424 4.69 -25.20 16.34
CA PHE A 424 5.66 -25.18 15.26
C PHE A 424 5.02 -24.64 13.96
N PHE A 425 3.96 -25.26 13.45
CA PHE A 425 3.33 -24.83 12.19
C PHE A 425 2.77 -23.40 12.26
N MET A 426 2.08 -23.05 13.35
CA MET A 426 1.57 -21.69 13.57
C MET A 426 2.67 -20.62 13.50
N THR A 427 3.81 -20.89 14.13
CA THR A 427 4.97 -19.98 14.15
C THR A 427 5.62 -19.90 12.76
N VAL A 428 5.82 -21.06 12.10
CA VAL A 428 6.38 -21.13 10.75
C VAL A 428 5.51 -20.33 9.77
N PHE A 429 4.20 -20.55 9.73
CA PHE A 429 3.31 -19.82 8.81
C PHE A 429 3.28 -18.32 9.05
N SER A 430 3.34 -17.90 10.32
CA SER A 430 3.35 -16.47 10.67
C SER A 430 4.63 -15.77 10.20
N ILE A 431 5.79 -16.40 10.41
CA ILE A 431 7.09 -15.86 10.00
C ILE A 431 7.28 -15.96 8.49
N MET A 432 6.82 -17.04 7.88
CA MET A 432 6.77 -17.20 6.43
C MET A 432 5.96 -16.07 5.79
N GLY A 433 4.76 -15.78 6.30
CA GLY A 433 3.93 -14.67 5.82
C GLY A 433 4.62 -13.30 5.94
N ALA A 434 5.27 -13.02 7.07
CA ALA A 434 6.05 -11.79 7.24
C ALA A 434 7.25 -11.73 6.27
N THR A 435 7.94 -12.85 6.06
CA THR A 435 9.09 -12.92 5.13
C THR A 435 8.66 -12.70 3.68
N ILE A 436 7.50 -13.25 3.28
CA ILE A 436 6.90 -13.03 1.95
C ILE A 436 6.69 -11.54 1.70
N LEU A 437 6.13 -10.82 2.68
CA LEU A 437 5.85 -9.39 2.56
C LEU A 437 7.13 -8.54 2.53
N VAL A 438 8.15 -8.89 3.34
CA VAL A 438 9.45 -8.22 3.29
C VAL A 438 10.14 -8.44 1.94
N PHE A 439 10.11 -9.68 1.43
CA PHE A 439 10.67 -10.00 0.10
C PHE A 439 9.98 -9.20 -0.99
N ALA A 440 8.65 -9.11 -0.96
CA ALA A 440 7.88 -8.37 -1.95
C ALA A 440 8.15 -6.86 -1.89
N GLY A 441 8.32 -6.29 -0.69
CA GLY A 441 8.71 -4.88 -0.55
C GLY A 441 10.06 -4.58 -1.20
N PHE A 442 11.08 -5.41 -0.95
CA PHE A 442 12.38 -5.27 -1.63
C PHE A 442 12.31 -5.57 -3.12
N GLY A 443 11.55 -6.58 -3.53
CA GLY A 443 11.42 -6.93 -4.94
C GLY A 443 10.69 -5.88 -5.77
N LEU A 444 9.70 -5.19 -5.21
CA LEU A 444 9.12 -4.00 -5.82
C LEU A 444 10.18 -2.89 -5.96
N PHE A 445 10.95 -2.63 -4.91
CA PHE A 445 12.02 -1.63 -4.92
C PHE A 445 13.12 -1.94 -5.96
N ASP A 446 13.50 -3.20 -6.13
CA ASP A 446 14.48 -3.60 -7.16
C ASP A 446 13.96 -3.31 -8.58
N ASN A 447 12.66 -3.53 -8.82
CA ASN A 447 12.08 -3.26 -10.13
C ASN A 447 12.11 -1.77 -10.50
N THR A 448 11.98 -0.87 -9.51
CA THR A 448 12.05 0.58 -9.78
C THR A 448 13.46 1.07 -10.10
N GLN A 449 14.50 0.32 -9.71
CA GLN A 449 15.90 0.64 -10.02
C GLN A 449 16.29 0.19 -11.44
N VAL A 450 15.62 -0.83 -11.98
CA VAL A 450 15.88 -1.35 -13.33
C VAL A 450 15.06 -0.61 -14.38
N ILE A 451 13.84 -0.19 -14.02
CA ILE A 451 12.94 0.54 -14.90
C ILE A 451 13.19 2.03 -14.73
N GLU A 452 14.02 2.62 -15.59
CA GLU A 452 14.20 4.08 -15.70
C GLU A 452 13.04 4.70 -16.51
N ASP A 453 11.80 4.55 -16.02
CA ASP A 453 10.66 5.36 -16.45
C ASP A 453 10.29 6.37 -15.35
N GLY A 454 9.55 7.43 -15.67
CA GLY A 454 9.16 8.38 -14.63
C GLY A 454 8.15 7.80 -13.64
N SER A 455 7.55 6.64 -13.89
CA SER A 455 6.71 5.92 -12.88
C SER A 455 7.53 5.33 -11.72
N SER A 456 8.84 5.16 -11.88
CA SER A 456 9.76 4.57 -10.88
C SER A 456 9.66 5.20 -9.49
N SER A 457 9.58 6.52 -9.38
CA SER A 457 9.62 7.23 -8.09
C SER A 457 8.36 6.99 -7.22
N SER A 458 7.19 6.86 -7.83
CA SER A 458 5.94 6.59 -7.07
C SER A 458 5.89 5.15 -6.58
N ILE A 459 6.30 4.20 -7.43
CA ILE A 459 6.35 2.79 -7.06
C ILE A 459 7.44 2.56 -6.00
N GLU A 460 8.54 3.30 -6.03
CA GLU A 460 9.61 3.22 -5.03
C GLU A 460 9.09 3.58 -3.63
N LEU A 461 8.31 4.66 -3.52
CA LEU A 461 7.71 5.07 -2.26
C LEU A 461 6.66 4.04 -1.77
N ILE A 462 5.85 3.49 -2.68
CA ILE A 462 4.89 2.44 -2.33
C ILE A 462 5.64 1.19 -1.82
N ALA A 463 6.71 0.78 -2.50
CA ALA A 463 7.57 -0.32 -2.08
C ALA A 463 8.16 -0.08 -0.68
N LEU A 464 8.62 1.15 -0.40
CA LEU A 464 9.12 1.55 0.91
C LEU A 464 8.05 1.45 2.00
N ILE A 465 6.81 1.93 1.74
CA ILE A 465 5.70 1.85 2.70
C ILE A 465 5.32 0.41 3.00
N VAL A 466 5.24 -0.43 1.96
CA VAL A 466 4.99 -1.87 2.09
C VAL A 466 6.09 -2.52 2.92
N LEU A 467 7.36 -2.21 2.65
CA LEU A 467 8.51 -2.74 3.38
C LEU A 467 8.49 -2.33 4.86
N LEU A 468 8.24 -1.05 5.16
CA LEU A 468 8.15 -0.54 6.53
C LEU A 468 6.99 -1.18 7.31
N SER A 469 5.85 -1.36 6.65
CA SER A 469 4.68 -2.02 7.25
C SER A 469 4.93 -3.51 7.47
N ALA A 470 5.61 -4.19 6.54
CA ALA A 470 6.00 -5.58 6.66
C ALA A 470 7.02 -5.76 7.80
N ALA A 471 7.97 -4.83 7.95
CA ALA A 471 8.91 -4.78 9.06
C ALA A 471 8.20 -4.64 10.42
N ALA A 472 7.30 -3.66 10.53
CA ALA A 472 6.50 -3.44 11.74
C ALA A 472 5.67 -4.69 12.10
N LEU A 473 5.01 -5.29 11.10
CA LEU A 473 4.25 -6.52 11.28
C LEU A 473 5.15 -7.68 11.74
N SER A 474 6.31 -7.87 11.11
CA SER A 474 7.25 -8.93 11.45
C SER A 474 7.73 -8.85 12.91
N ILE A 475 8.06 -7.65 13.38
CA ILE A 475 8.43 -7.40 14.78
C ILE A 475 7.26 -7.71 15.72
N LEU A 476 6.05 -7.24 15.41
CA LEU A 476 4.88 -7.49 16.25
C LEU A 476 4.51 -8.98 16.32
N VAL A 477 4.61 -9.69 15.20
CA VAL A 477 4.33 -11.12 15.08
C VAL A 477 5.35 -11.93 15.86
N THR A 478 6.65 -11.68 15.65
CA THR A 478 7.70 -12.37 16.38
C THR A 478 7.63 -12.06 17.87
N PHE A 479 7.34 -10.81 18.26
CA PHE A 479 7.12 -10.42 19.65
C PHE A 479 5.98 -11.21 20.28
N ASN A 480 4.84 -11.32 19.58
CA ASN A 480 3.70 -12.07 20.07
C ASN A 480 4.05 -13.55 20.30
N LEU A 481 4.70 -14.18 19.32
CA LEU A 481 5.05 -15.60 19.35
C LEU A 481 6.09 -15.91 20.44
N THR A 482 7.13 -15.07 20.56
CA THR A 482 8.16 -15.21 21.62
C THR A 482 7.55 -14.99 22.99
N ASN A 483 6.70 -13.96 23.15
CA ASN A 483 6.04 -13.66 24.42
C ASN A 483 5.13 -14.81 24.87
N MET A 484 4.39 -15.40 23.94
CA MET A 484 3.57 -16.58 24.17
C MET A 484 4.41 -17.81 24.58
N ASN A 485 5.51 -18.07 23.87
CA ASN A 485 6.41 -19.19 24.18
C ASN A 485 7.03 -19.07 25.58
N ILE A 486 7.36 -17.84 26.01
CA ILE A 486 7.86 -17.56 27.37
C ILE A 486 6.79 -17.86 28.43
N GLU A 487 5.53 -17.45 28.21
CA GLU A 487 4.44 -17.69 29.18
C GLU A 487 4.14 -19.18 29.37
N GLU A 488 4.12 -19.96 28.28
CA GLU A 488 3.88 -21.41 28.35
C GLU A 488 4.94 -22.17 29.14
N ARG A 489 6.19 -21.67 29.07
CA ARG A 489 7.35 -22.33 29.68
C ARG A 489 7.79 -21.69 30.98
N LYS A 490 6.95 -20.84 31.56
CA LYS A 490 7.27 -20.14 32.80
C LYS A 490 7.73 -21.06 33.93
N ARG A 491 7.10 -22.24 34.05
CA ARG A 491 7.51 -23.28 35.02
C ARG A 491 8.85 -23.93 34.66
N GLU A 492 9.09 -24.26 33.40
CA GLU A 492 10.36 -24.82 32.94
C GLU A 492 11.52 -23.84 33.18
N ILE A 493 11.29 -22.56 32.89
CA ILE A 493 12.22 -21.45 33.17
C ILE A 493 12.50 -21.35 34.68
N ALA A 494 11.46 -21.39 35.51
CA ALA A 494 11.61 -21.33 36.97
C ALA A 494 12.45 -22.51 37.50
N THR A 495 12.19 -23.74 37.03
CA THR A 495 12.96 -24.92 37.41
C THR A 495 14.43 -24.80 36.99
N LEU A 496 14.71 -24.36 35.76
CA LEU A 496 16.09 -24.16 35.30
C LEU A 496 16.84 -23.15 36.17
N LYS A 497 16.21 -22.02 36.50
CA LYS A 497 16.83 -21.04 37.41
C LYS A 497 17.08 -21.64 38.80
N VAL A 498 16.18 -22.49 39.32
CA VAL A 498 16.35 -23.14 40.64
C VAL A 498 17.49 -24.14 40.63
N LEU A 499 17.70 -24.82 39.49
CA LEU A 499 18.84 -25.70 39.26
C LEU A 499 20.17 -24.95 39.08
N GLY A 500 20.18 -23.62 39.19
CA GLY A 500 21.39 -22.80 39.13
C GLY A 500 21.79 -22.33 37.73
N TYR A 501 20.94 -22.49 36.72
CA TYR A 501 21.24 -21.96 35.38
C TYR A 501 21.27 -20.43 35.39
N THR A 502 22.24 -19.86 34.68
CA THR A 502 22.40 -18.42 34.55
C THR A 502 21.28 -17.80 33.69
N LYS A 503 21.01 -16.50 33.88
CA LYS A 503 20.02 -15.74 33.11
C LYS A 503 20.22 -15.86 31.59
N LEU A 504 21.48 -15.86 31.14
CA LEU A 504 21.84 -15.99 29.73
C LEU A 504 21.63 -17.42 29.21
N GLU A 505 21.91 -18.45 30.00
CA GLU A 505 21.67 -19.84 29.60
C GLU A 505 20.18 -20.14 29.45
N VAL A 506 19.35 -19.66 30.39
CA VAL A 506 17.89 -19.84 30.34
C VAL A 506 17.30 -19.10 29.14
N SER A 507 17.68 -17.84 28.94
CA SER A 507 17.18 -17.05 27.80
C SER A 507 17.65 -17.62 26.46
N GLY A 508 18.92 -18.01 26.37
CA GLY A 508 19.49 -18.64 25.17
C GLY A 508 18.96 -20.05 24.88
N TYR A 509 18.30 -20.70 25.84
CA TYR A 509 17.55 -21.94 25.57
C TYR A 509 16.26 -21.64 24.79
N ILE A 510 15.49 -20.64 25.23
CA ILE A 510 14.21 -20.25 24.62
C ILE A 510 14.41 -19.56 23.27
N PHE A 511 15.28 -18.56 23.21
CA PHE A 511 15.50 -17.79 21.98
C PHE A 511 16.04 -18.65 20.85
N ARG A 512 16.87 -19.64 21.16
CA ARG A 512 17.33 -20.58 20.14
C ARG A 512 16.21 -21.42 19.56
N GLU A 513 15.20 -21.77 20.34
CA GLU A 513 14.05 -22.47 19.79
C GLU A 513 13.32 -21.62 18.76
N ILE A 514 12.99 -20.39 19.14
CA ILE A 514 12.33 -19.43 18.26
C ILE A 514 13.18 -19.22 17.01
N PHE A 515 14.49 -18.97 17.18
CA PHE A 515 15.43 -18.80 16.08
C PHE A 515 15.42 -19.97 15.08
N ILE A 516 15.41 -21.22 15.55
CA ILE A 516 15.36 -22.40 14.67
C ILE A 516 14.05 -22.47 13.89
N ILE A 517 12.91 -22.20 14.55
CA ILE A 517 11.60 -22.21 13.89
C ILE A 517 11.50 -21.06 12.88
N SER A 518 11.96 -19.88 13.27
CA SER A 518 11.99 -18.71 12.42
C SER A 518 12.84 -18.90 11.19
N LEU A 519 14.01 -19.56 11.32
CA LEU A 519 14.87 -19.87 10.17
C LEU A 519 14.16 -20.75 9.15
N LEU A 520 13.35 -21.71 9.60
CA LEU A 520 12.52 -22.52 8.70
C LEU A 520 11.40 -21.70 8.04
N GLY A 521 10.76 -20.80 8.79
CA GLY A 521 9.79 -19.85 8.25
C GLY A 521 10.38 -18.95 7.17
N ILE A 522 11.59 -18.42 7.40
CA ILE A 522 12.33 -17.61 6.43
C ILE A 522 12.71 -18.44 5.20
N LEU A 523 13.25 -19.64 5.40
CA LEU A 523 13.69 -20.52 4.31
C LEU A 523 12.54 -20.89 3.37
N ILE A 524 11.34 -21.13 3.90
CA ILE A 524 10.13 -21.39 3.10
C ILE A 524 9.55 -20.08 2.55
N GLY A 525 9.65 -18.99 3.31
CA GLY A 525 9.12 -17.68 2.95
C GLY A 525 9.81 -17.03 1.74
N LEU A 526 11.12 -17.25 1.55
CA LEU A 526 11.85 -16.71 0.41
C LEU A 526 11.34 -17.19 -0.97
N PRO A 527 11.27 -18.50 -1.27
CA PRO A 527 10.75 -18.96 -2.56
C PRO A 527 9.27 -18.61 -2.75
N LEU A 528 8.46 -18.65 -1.68
CA LEU A 528 7.07 -18.21 -1.77
C LEU A 528 6.94 -16.70 -1.97
N GLY A 529 7.87 -15.91 -1.42
CA GLY A 529 7.96 -14.47 -1.63
C GLY A 529 8.27 -14.14 -3.09
N TYR A 530 9.18 -14.87 -3.72
CA TYR A 530 9.46 -14.77 -5.14
C TYR A 530 8.24 -15.10 -6.01
N VAL A 531 7.55 -16.20 -5.71
CA VAL A 531 6.32 -16.58 -6.42
C VAL A 531 5.22 -15.52 -6.23
N PHE A 532 5.02 -15.05 -5.00
CA PHE A 532 4.04 -14.01 -4.69
C PHE A 532 4.35 -12.71 -5.44
N LEU A 533 5.61 -12.27 -5.43
CA LEU A 533 6.04 -11.09 -6.15
C LEU A 533 5.79 -11.24 -7.65
N GLY A 534 6.05 -12.41 -8.24
CA GLY A 534 5.75 -12.65 -9.66
C GLY A 534 4.28 -12.47 -9.99
N TYR A 535 3.38 -13.06 -9.18
CA TYR A 535 1.95 -12.82 -9.35
C TYR A 535 1.56 -11.34 -9.18
N ALA A 536 2.22 -10.62 -8.27
CA ALA A 536 1.96 -9.20 -8.07
C ALA A 536 2.43 -8.36 -9.27
N LEU A 537 3.66 -8.57 -9.76
CA LEU A 537 4.23 -7.82 -10.89
C LEU A 537 3.49 -8.12 -12.20
N ASP A 538 3.14 -9.38 -12.47
CA ASP A 538 2.36 -9.77 -13.65
C ASP A 538 1.00 -9.08 -13.69
N TYR A 539 0.38 -8.90 -12.52
CA TYR A 539 -0.94 -8.29 -12.42
C TYR A 539 -0.89 -6.74 -12.45
N ILE A 540 0.21 -6.11 -12.01
CA ILE A 540 0.44 -4.65 -12.16
C ILE A 540 0.93 -4.31 -13.59
N VAL A 541 1.35 -5.31 -14.38
CA VAL A 541 2.04 -5.11 -15.67
C VAL A 541 3.24 -4.16 -15.49
N TYR A 542 3.98 -4.34 -14.40
CA TYR A 542 5.13 -3.53 -14.05
C TYR A 542 6.28 -4.41 -13.59
N GLY A 543 7.35 -4.43 -14.39
CA GLY A 543 8.55 -5.21 -14.09
C GLY A 543 8.37 -6.72 -14.20
N THR A 544 9.42 -7.44 -13.82
CA THR A 544 9.47 -8.89 -13.90
C THR A 544 10.20 -9.45 -12.68
N VAL A 545 9.99 -10.73 -12.38
CA VAL A 545 10.76 -11.42 -11.34
C VAL A 545 12.25 -11.56 -11.67
N GLU A 546 12.63 -11.40 -12.93
CA GLU A 546 14.02 -11.45 -13.38
C GLU A 546 14.81 -10.21 -12.93
N ASN A 547 14.12 -9.08 -12.72
CA ASN A 547 14.73 -7.85 -12.20
C ASN A 547 15.09 -7.94 -10.71
N VAL A 548 14.63 -8.98 -10.01
CA VAL A 548 14.92 -9.17 -8.57
C VAL A 548 16.41 -9.45 -8.40
N THR A 549 17.09 -8.55 -7.71
CA THR A 549 18.54 -8.65 -7.53
C THR A 549 18.89 -9.75 -6.53
N ILE A 550 20.11 -10.26 -6.62
CA ILE A 550 20.67 -11.15 -5.61
C ILE A 550 20.71 -10.48 -4.21
N GLN A 551 20.70 -9.14 -4.16
CA GLN A 551 20.67 -8.39 -2.91
C GLN A 551 19.35 -8.63 -2.17
N THR A 552 18.21 -8.65 -2.85
CA THR A 552 16.90 -8.96 -2.22
C THR A 552 16.88 -10.34 -1.56
N TRP A 553 17.48 -11.35 -2.20
CA TRP A 553 17.60 -12.70 -1.65
C TRP A 553 18.49 -12.77 -0.39
N ILE A 554 19.44 -11.85 -0.24
CA ILE A 554 20.37 -11.79 0.90
C ILE A 554 19.84 -10.87 2.01
N LEU A 555 19.29 -9.71 1.65
CA LEU A 555 18.79 -8.69 2.57
C LEU A 555 17.51 -9.15 3.28
N THR A 556 16.60 -9.82 2.59
CA THR A 556 15.35 -10.33 3.20
C THR A 556 15.60 -11.24 4.42
N PRO A 557 16.42 -12.31 4.33
CA PRO A 557 16.69 -13.16 5.50
C PRO A 557 17.51 -12.43 6.57
N ILE A 558 18.46 -11.56 6.20
CA ILE A 558 19.23 -10.78 7.17
C ILE A 558 18.31 -9.87 7.98
N LEU A 559 17.43 -9.13 7.31
CA LEU A 559 16.50 -8.21 7.94
C LEU A 559 15.50 -8.96 8.82
N SER A 560 14.99 -10.10 8.35
CA SER A 560 14.12 -10.97 9.16
C SER A 560 14.80 -11.47 10.43
N VAL A 561 16.09 -11.86 10.35
CA VAL A 561 16.90 -12.24 11.51
C VAL A 561 17.12 -11.06 12.46
N ILE A 562 17.38 -9.85 11.93
CA ILE A 562 17.50 -8.63 12.74
C ILE A 562 16.20 -8.39 13.54
N PHE A 563 15.03 -8.52 12.92
CA PHE A 563 13.75 -8.35 13.63
C PHE A 563 13.53 -9.36 14.75
N ILE A 564 13.97 -10.62 14.55
CA ILE A 564 13.92 -11.64 15.59
C ILE A 564 14.85 -11.27 16.75
N ILE A 565 16.08 -10.81 16.46
CA ILE A 565 17.04 -10.39 17.48
C ILE A 565 16.51 -9.18 18.27
N ILE A 566 15.95 -8.18 17.60
CA ILE A 566 15.33 -7.01 18.25
C ILE A 566 14.25 -7.49 19.22
N THR A 567 13.38 -8.38 18.78
CA THR A 567 12.32 -8.95 19.60
C THR A 567 12.86 -9.72 20.82
N ASP A 568 13.88 -10.55 20.63
CA ASP A 568 14.49 -11.32 21.71
C ASP A 568 15.12 -10.40 22.76
N ILE A 569 15.77 -9.31 22.33
CA ILE A 569 16.32 -8.28 23.23
C ILE A 569 15.19 -7.62 24.05
N LEU A 570 14.08 -7.24 23.40
CA LEU A 570 12.93 -6.63 24.07
C LEU A 570 12.32 -7.56 25.14
N LEU A 571 12.32 -8.88 24.90
CA LEU A 571 11.72 -9.87 25.79
C LEU A 571 12.69 -10.51 26.80
N PHE A 572 14.00 -10.26 26.66
CA PHE A 572 15.01 -10.73 27.61
C PHE A 572 14.72 -10.28 29.05
N GLY A 573 14.32 -9.02 29.23
CA GLY A 573 13.95 -8.48 30.54
C GLY A 573 12.78 -9.22 31.18
N LYS A 574 11.82 -9.69 30.37
CA LYS A 574 10.64 -10.43 30.86
C LYS A 574 11.03 -11.81 31.42
N ILE A 575 11.90 -12.55 30.73
CA ILE A 575 12.41 -13.85 31.20
C ILE A 575 13.11 -13.70 32.55
N ASN A 576 13.93 -12.65 32.70
CA ASN A 576 14.69 -12.40 33.92
C ASN A 576 13.80 -12.10 35.13
N LYS A 577 12.68 -11.40 34.93
CA LYS A 577 11.71 -11.04 35.98
C LYS A 577 10.81 -12.20 36.43
N ILE A 578 10.88 -13.38 35.81
CA ILE A 578 10.10 -14.55 36.24
C ILE A 578 10.54 -14.99 37.64
N ASP A 579 9.62 -14.86 38.61
CA ASP A 579 9.77 -15.32 39.98
C ASP A 579 9.71 -16.85 40.06
N MET A 580 10.78 -17.44 40.59
CA MET A 580 10.97 -18.88 40.74
C MET A 580 10.06 -19.47 41.82
N ASN A 581 9.93 -18.77 42.95
CA ASN A 581 9.17 -19.22 44.10
C ASN A 581 7.67 -19.22 43.80
N ALA A 582 7.17 -18.14 43.19
CA ALA A 582 5.76 -18.05 42.82
C ALA A 582 5.37 -19.09 41.74
N SER A 583 6.28 -19.39 40.81
CA SER A 583 6.00 -20.32 39.72
C SER A 583 5.93 -21.78 40.17
N LEU A 584 6.71 -22.16 41.18
CA LEU A 584 6.78 -23.53 41.72
C LEU A 584 5.73 -23.81 42.82
N LYS A 585 5.29 -22.80 43.58
CA LYS A 585 4.28 -22.95 44.66
C LYS A 585 2.87 -23.31 44.19
N SER A 586 2.57 -23.25 42.90
CA SER A 586 1.21 -23.43 42.36
C SER A 586 0.67 -24.88 42.34
N ASN A 587 1.28 -25.78 43.12
CA ASN A 587 0.94 -27.20 43.25
C ASN A 587 0.81 -27.66 44.73
N GLU A 588 0.96 -26.77 45.70
CA GLU A 588 0.46 -26.97 47.08
C GLU A 588 -0.81 -26.14 47.23
#